data_AF-A0A7X3RDK1-F1
#
_entry.id   AF-A0A7X3RDK1-F1
#
_cell.length_a   1.000
_cell.length_b   1.000
_cell.length_c   1.000
_cell.angle_alpha   90.00
_cell.angle_beta   90.00
_cell.angle_gamma   90.00
#
_symmetry.space_group_name_H-M   'P 1'
#
loop_
_entity.id
_entity.type
_entity.pdbx_description
1 polymer ?
#
loop_
_entity_poly.entity_id
_entity_poly.type
_entity_poly.pdbx_seq_one_letter_code
_entity_poly.pdbx_strand_id
1 'polypeptide(L)'
;MVNYALQFARVQSEDQADRWPQAIKADFTKRLDRNVEPSFEFSFTLGAYLTYLLYLDEVWLVDDIDRIFPKQDEYHWHVAFSGYLLYSRPLSESIYSLLKKHGHYQKALNSDFCNRQIDASVLPETDVVYLDSQQIDLTVDRVVKEKLVSDICLGWMEEFEILEDESSLIYQLVNSENPNLLSVLIHFFWKKRDNLPEQLKTKVIPTWRALYESLSQKDDVEKYGEVLSRLSGWVALVDKIDAEVLKWLKMSTQHIRGLTDSAFFVEELLPHATKTPAEVGDIYLGMLTHNVYPYHDQE
;
A
#
# COMPACT_ATOMS: atom_id res chain seq x y z
N MET A 1 -5.77 -27.54 -7.78
CA MET A 1 -5.23 -28.44 -6.72
C MET A 1 -5.44 -27.87 -5.32
N VAL A 2 -5.10 -26.60 -5.06
CA VAL A 2 -5.32 -25.94 -3.74
C VAL A 2 -6.79 -26.04 -3.27
N ASN A 3 -7.75 -25.66 -4.12
CA ASN A 3 -9.18 -25.76 -3.77
C ASN A 3 -9.64 -27.18 -3.44
N TYR A 4 -9.08 -28.19 -4.11
CA TYR A 4 -9.34 -29.59 -3.78
C TYR A 4 -8.76 -29.96 -2.40
N ALA A 5 -7.51 -29.57 -2.11
CA ALA A 5 -6.89 -29.80 -0.82
C ALA A 5 -7.67 -29.13 0.32
N LEU A 6 -8.20 -27.92 0.09
CA LEU A 6 -9.09 -27.24 1.04
C LEU A 6 -10.39 -27.99 1.28
N GLN A 7 -11.05 -28.46 0.21
CA GLN A 7 -12.27 -29.22 0.35
C GLN A 7 -12.02 -30.54 1.08
N PHE A 8 -10.89 -31.20 0.80
CA PHE A 8 -10.47 -32.39 1.52
C PHE A 8 -10.25 -32.10 3.01
N ALA A 9 -9.47 -31.07 3.34
CA ALA A 9 -9.19 -30.66 4.71
C ALA A 9 -10.47 -30.45 5.53
N ARG A 10 -11.45 -29.73 4.97
CA ARG A 10 -12.75 -29.44 5.62
C ARG A 10 -13.62 -30.66 5.86
N VAL A 11 -13.46 -31.73 5.08
CA VAL A 11 -14.32 -32.92 5.17
C VAL A 11 -13.64 -34.06 5.94
N GLN A 12 -12.32 -34.18 5.83
CA GLN A 12 -11.58 -35.38 6.24
C GLN A 12 -10.51 -35.12 7.32
N SER A 13 -10.12 -33.86 7.56
CA SER A 13 -8.93 -33.56 8.36
C SER A 13 -9.01 -32.23 9.11
N GLU A 14 -10.22 -31.78 9.47
CA GLU A 14 -10.43 -30.47 10.09
C GLU A 14 -9.62 -30.32 11.40
N ASP A 15 -9.61 -31.38 12.21
CA ASP A 15 -8.92 -31.44 13.51
C ASP A 15 -7.42 -31.82 13.42
N GLN A 16 -6.87 -31.99 12.22
CA GLN A 16 -5.47 -32.38 12.04
C GLN A 16 -4.56 -31.16 11.88
N ALA A 17 -3.32 -31.26 12.34
CA ALA A 17 -2.31 -30.22 12.14
C ALA A 17 -1.85 -30.16 10.68
N ASP A 18 -1.62 -31.33 10.06
CA ASP A 18 -1.42 -31.47 8.62
C ASP A 18 -2.74 -31.91 7.98
N ARG A 19 -3.34 -31.00 7.21
CA ARG A 19 -4.65 -31.21 6.56
C ARG A 19 -4.52 -31.55 5.08
N TRP A 20 -3.30 -31.73 4.56
CA TRP A 20 -3.11 -32.06 3.16
C TRP A 20 -3.44 -33.51 2.86
N PRO A 21 -4.01 -33.80 1.67
CA PRO A 21 -3.77 -35.10 1.05
C PRO A 21 -2.27 -35.27 0.82
N GLN A 22 -1.66 -36.31 1.41
CA GLN A 22 -0.19 -36.48 1.44
C GLN A 22 0.46 -36.49 0.05
N ALA A 23 -0.18 -37.09 -0.95
CA ALA A 23 0.31 -37.07 -2.33
C ALA A 23 0.34 -35.66 -2.94
N ILE A 24 -0.63 -34.82 -2.58
CA ILE A 24 -0.71 -33.42 -3.05
C ILE A 24 0.37 -32.58 -2.37
N LYS A 25 0.59 -32.77 -1.05
CA LYS A 25 1.66 -32.09 -0.31
C LYS A 25 3.04 -32.43 -0.88
N ALA A 26 3.29 -33.71 -1.14
CA ALA A 26 4.54 -34.16 -1.73
C ALA A 26 4.78 -33.54 -3.13
N ASP A 27 3.75 -33.47 -3.98
CA ASP A 27 3.86 -32.83 -5.29
C ASP A 27 4.13 -31.32 -5.19
N PHE A 28 3.40 -30.60 -4.32
CA PHE A 28 3.64 -29.17 -4.08
C PHE A 28 5.06 -28.91 -3.57
N THR A 29 5.51 -29.68 -2.58
CA THR A 29 6.87 -29.56 -2.01
C THR A 29 7.94 -29.81 -3.05
N LYS A 30 7.72 -30.77 -3.96
CA LYS A 30 8.62 -31.06 -5.07
C LYS A 30 8.68 -29.90 -6.07
N ARG A 31 7.53 -29.30 -6.42
CA ARG A 31 7.43 -28.15 -7.33
C ARG A 31 7.98 -26.84 -6.76
N LEU A 32 8.29 -26.78 -5.46
CA LEU A 32 9.04 -25.65 -4.92
C LEU A 32 10.46 -25.55 -5.50
N ASP A 33 11.01 -26.64 -6.06
CA ASP A 33 12.22 -26.58 -6.89
C ASP A 33 11.87 -26.06 -8.30
N ARG A 34 12.43 -24.92 -8.67
CA ARG A 34 12.20 -24.27 -9.97
C ARG A 34 12.77 -25.05 -11.16
N ASN A 35 13.70 -25.98 -10.92
CA ASN A 35 14.14 -26.90 -11.97
C ASN A 35 13.07 -27.96 -12.30
N VAL A 36 12.17 -28.24 -11.36
CA VAL A 36 11.05 -29.15 -11.55
C VAL A 36 9.83 -28.40 -12.08
N GLU A 37 9.55 -27.22 -11.54
CA GLU A 37 8.42 -26.37 -11.93
C GLU A 37 8.88 -24.93 -12.16
N PRO A 38 9.26 -24.59 -13.40
CA PRO A 38 9.73 -23.25 -13.75
C PRO A 38 8.59 -22.27 -14.07
N SER A 39 7.32 -22.67 -13.99
CA SER A 39 6.20 -21.81 -14.36
C SER A 39 5.96 -20.66 -13.37
N PHE A 40 5.61 -19.49 -13.91
CA PHE A 40 5.23 -18.33 -13.10
C PHE A 40 3.83 -18.50 -12.52
N GLU A 41 2.95 -19.22 -13.21
CA GLU A 41 1.60 -19.57 -12.76
C GLU A 41 1.63 -20.33 -11.44
N PHE A 42 2.57 -21.26 -11.27
CA PHE A 42 2.74 -21.96 -10.00
C PHE A 42 3.20 -21.00 -8.89
N SER A 43 4.15 -20.11 -9.17
CA SER A 43 4.63 -19.13 -8.19
C SER A 43 3.54 -18.15 -7.77
N PHE A 44 2.77 -17.65 -8.73
CA PHE A 44 1.59 -16.83 -8.49
C PHE A 44 0.58 -17.56 -7.62
N THR A 45 0.28 -18.83 -7.95
CA THR A 45 -0.65 -19.67 -7.19
C THR A 45 -0.22 -19.83 -5.73
N LEU A 46 1.07 -20.01 -5.45
CA LEU A 46 1.57 -20.13 -4.08
C LEU A 46 1.30 -18.86 -3.27
N GLY A 47 1.55 -17.68 -3.86
CA GLY A 47 1.28 -16.40 -3.20
C GLY A 47 -0.22 -16.11 -3.05
N ALA A 48 -0.99 -16.25 -4.13
CA ALA A 48 -2.42 -15.97 -4.15
C ALA A 48 -3.23 -16.81 -3.15
N TYR A 49 -2.73 -18.00 -2.82
CA TYR A 49 -3.36 -18.92 -1.89
C TYR A 49 -2.60 -19.06 -0.56
N LEU A 50 -1.75 -18.11 -0.19
CA LEU A 50 -0.90 -18.22 1.00
C LEU A 50 -1.69 -18.48 2.29
N THR A 51 -2.82 -17.79 2.50
CA THR A 51 -3.71 -18.03 3.65
C THR A 51 -4.28 -19.46 3.66
N TYR A 52 -4.50 -20.05 2.50
CA TYR A 52 -4.99 -21.43 2.40
C TYR A 52 -3.87 -22.43 2.68
N LEU A 53 -2.65 -22.14 2.23
CA LEU A 53 -1.47 -22.96 2.55
C LEU A 53 -1.20 -22.96 4.06
N LEU A 54 -1.31 -21.80 4.72
CA LEU A 54 -1.23 -21.69 6.19
C LEU A 54 -2.28 -22.59 6.86
N TYR A 55 -3.53 -22.52 6.41
CA TYR A 55 -4.61 -23.35 6.97
C TYR A 55 -4.36 -24.84 6.76
N LEU A 56 -3.77 -25.23 5.63
CA LEU A 56 -3.53 -26.64 5.33
C LEU A 56 -2.39 -27.22 6.16
N ASP A 57 -1.29 -26.49 6.34
CA ASP A 57 -0.18 -26.87 7.22
C ASP A 57 0.71 -25.64 7.51
N GLU A 58 0.61 -25.12 8.73
CA GLU A 58 1.38 -23.95 9.18
C GLU A 58 2.88 -24.24 9.25
N VAL A 59 3.28 -25.43 9.72
CA VAL A 59 4.70 -25.79 9.86
C VAL A 59 5.35 -25.86 8.49
N TRP A 60 4.69 -26.52 7.53
CA TRP A 60 5.15 -26.58 6.15
C TRP A 60 5.31 -25.18 5.54
N LEU A 61 4.33 -24.29 5.76
CA LEU A 61 4.40 -22.93 5.23
C LEU A 61 5.61 -22.17 5.81
N VAL A 62 5.82 -22.24 7.12
CA VAL A 62 6.93 -21.55 7.80
C VAL A 62 8.28 -22.07 7.32
N ASP A 63 8.43 -23.39 7.19
CA ASP A 63 9.67 -24.02 6.75
C ASP A 63 10.02 -23.70 5.29
N ASP A 64 8.99 -23.52 4.45
CA ASP A 64 9.14 -23.32 3.01
C ASP A 64 8.93 -21.86 2.53
N ILE A 65 8.76 -20.89 3.45
CA ILE A 65 8.39 -19.51 3.06
C ILE A 65 9.39 -18.86 2.08
N ASP A 66 10.70 -19.05 2.30
CA ASP A 66 11.74 -18.52 1.41
C ASP A 66 11.86 -19.32 0.09
N ARG A 67 11.27 -20.52 0.00
CA ARG A 67 11.16 -21.30 -1.24
C ARG A 67 9.89 -20.94 -2.01
N ILE A 68 8.83 -20.54 -1.32
CA ILE A 68 7.63 -19.94 -1.91
C ILE A 68 7.98 -18.58 -2.50
N PHE A 69 8.73 -17.76 -1.76
CA PHE A 69 9.21 -16.43 -2.14
C PHE A 69 10.74 -16.41 -2.33
N PRO A 70 11.27 -17.00 -3.42
CA PRO A 70 12.71 -17.17 -3.62
C PRO A 70 13.42 -15.83 -3.87
N LYS A 71 13.92 -15.16 -2.82
CA LYS A 71 14.52 -13.81 -2.89
C LYS A 71 15.64 -13.64 -3.92
N GLN A 72 16.36 -14.72 -4.26
CA GLN A 72 17.45 -14.74 -5.24
C GLN A 72 16.94 -14.85 -6.69
N ASP A 73 15.71 -15.31 -6.86
CA ASP A 73 15.02 -15.37 -8.15
C ASP A 73 14.01 -14.22 -8.24
N GLU A 74 14.48 -13.12 -8.82
CA GLU A 74 13.75 -11.87 -8.95
C GLU A 74 12.38 -12.04 -9.62
N TYR A 75 12.25 -12.92 -10.62
CA TYR A 75 11.01 -13.10 -11.36
C TYR A 75 10.00 -13.93 -10.57
N HIS A 76 10.43 -15.09 -10.08
CA HIS A 76 9.55 -15.95 -9.29
C HIS A 76 9.14 -15.31 -7.96
N TRP A 77 10.05 -14.60 -7.29
CA TRP A 77 9.72 -13.86 -6.08
C TRP A 77 8.66 -12.81 -6.35
N HIS A 78 8.85 -12.01 -7.40
CA HIS A 78 7.93 -10.94 -7.75
C HIS A 78 6.54 -11.51 -8.06
N VAL A 79 6.45 -12.51 -8.94
CA VAL A 79 5.15 -13.09 -9.33
C VAL A 79 4.43 -13.69 -8.12
N ALA A 80 5.14 -14.42 -7.25
CA ALA A 80 4.57 -14.95 -6.03
C ALA A 80 4.09 -13.83 -5.09
N PHE A 81 4.93 -12.82 -4.84
CA PHE A 81 4.61 -11.76 -3.90
C PHE A 81 3.47 -10.86 -4.38
N SER A 82 3.40 -10.58 -5.69
CA SER A 82 2.26 -9.92 -6.31
C SER A 82 0.98 -10.74 -6.15
N GLY A 83 1.02 -12.06 -6.38
CA GLY A 83 -0.12 -12.95 -6.11
C GLY A 83 -0.60 -12.86 -4.66
N TYR A 84 0.32 -12.84 -3.71
CA TYR A 84 0.03 -12.63 -2.29
C TYR A 84 -0.68 -11.29 -2.02
N LEU A 85 -0.08 -10.17 -2.45
CA LEU A 85 -0.62 -8.83 -2.20
C LEU A 85 -2.01 -8.63 -2.83
N LEU A 86 -2.23 -9.17 -4.02
CA LEU A 86 -3.47 -9.01 -4.79
C LEU A 86 -4.62 -9.89 -4.26
N TYR A 87 -4.34 -11.16 -3.91
CA TYR A 87 -5.39 -12.17 -3.68
C TYR A 87 -5.46 -12.75 -2.27
N SER A 88 -4.37 -12.69 -1.49
CA SER A 88 -4.34 -13.29 -0.15
C SER A 88 -4.96 -12.38 0.90
N ARG A 89 -6.31 -12.41 1.00
CA ARG A 89 -7.10 -11.54 1.89
C ARG A 89 -7.99 -12.37 2.84
N PRO A 90 -8.35 -11.86 4.04
CA PRO A 90 -7.93 -10.59 4.66
C PRO A 90 -6.47 -10.61 5.15
N LEU A 91 -5.96 -9.46 5.62
CA LEU A 91 -4.63 -9.38 6.21
C LEU A 91 -4.58 -10.25 7.48
N SER A 92 -3.63 -11.18 7.53
CA SER A 92 -3.41 -12.09 8.66
C SER A 92 -2.15 -11.70 9.40
N GLU A 93 -2.23 -11.50 10.72
CA GLU A 93 -1.08 -11.15 11.56
C GLU A 93 0.07 -12.18 11.44
N SER A 94 -0.26 -13.47 11.44
CA SER A 94 0.75 -14.54 11.36
C SER A 94 1.51 -14.50 10.04
N ILE A 95 0.80 -14.36 8.92
CA ILE A 95 1.41 -14.24 7.59
C ILE A 95 2.20 -12.95 7.47
N TYR A 96 1.63 -11.83 7.90
CA TYR A 96 2.27 -10.52 7.85
C TYR A 96 3.60 -10.54 8.63
N SER A 97 3.56 -11.03 9.87
CA SER A 97 4.72 -11.17 10.74
C SER A 97 5.77 -12.11 10.15
N LEU A 98 5.36 -13.24 9.57
CA LEU A 98 6.26 -14.19 8.91
C LEU A 98 6.97 -13.54 7.72
N LEU A 99 6.23 -12.88 6.82
CA LEU A 99 6.78 -12.23 5.64
C LEU A 99 7.68 -11.04 5.99
N LYS A 100 7.32 -10.27 7.03
CA LYS A 100 8.16 -9.18 7.57
C LYS A 100 9.47 -9.74 8.14
N LYS A 101 9.39 -10.77 9.01
CA LYS A 101 10.55 -11.41 9.63
C LYS A 101 11.53 -11.98 8.59
N HIS A 102 11.02 -12.54 7.49
CA HIS A 102 11.84 -13.06 6.39
C HIS A 102 12.26 -11.97 5.37
N GLY A 103 11.91 -10.70 5.60
CA GLY A 103 12.37 -9.55 4.83
C GLY A 103 11.67 -9.37 3.48
N HIS A 104 10.53 -10.03 3.23
CA HIS A 104 9.84 -9.91 1.95
C HIS A 104 9.16 -8.55 1.77
N TYR A 105 8.56 -8.00 2.83
CA TYR A 105 8.02 -6.62 2.80
C TYR A 105 9.13 -5.58 2.59
N GLN A 106 10.29 -5.76 3.25
CA GLN A 106 11.45 -4.88 3.05
C GLN A 106 11.94 -4.90 1.60
N LYS A 107 12.00 -6.10 1.00
CA LYS A 107 12.35 -6.26 -0.41
C LYS A 107 11.32 -5.56 -1.30
N ALA A 108 10.02 -5.70 -1.01
CA ALA A 108 8.95 -5.07 -1.76
C ALA A 108 8.98 -3.54 -1.72
N LEU A 109 9.27 -2.93 -0.57
CA LEU A 109 9.43 -1.46 -0.45
C LEU A 109 10.59 -0.93 -1.31
N ASN A 110 11.60 -1.75 -1.57
CA ASN A 110 12.79 -1.42 -2.33
C ASN A 110 12.77 -1.97 -3.77
N SER A 111 11.64 -2.52 -4.23
CA SER A 111 11.50 -3.13 -5.55
C SER A 111 10.55 -2.32 -6.43
N ASP A 112 10.86 -2.27 -7.72
CA ASP A 112 9.87 -1.89 -8.73
C ASP A 112 9.16 -3.13 -9.25
N PHE A 113 7.84 -3.05 -9.29
CA PHE A 113 6.97 -4.10 -9.80
C PHE A 113 6.68 -3.93 -11.31
N CYS A 114 7.28 -2.93 -11.96
CA CYS A 114 7.23 -2.77 -13.42
C CYS A 114 8.00 -3.91 -14.12
N ASN A 115 7.48 -4.39 -15.27
CA ASN A 115 8.20 -5.19 -16.27
C ASN A 115 8.58 -6.63 -15.91
N ARG A 116 7.65 -7.47 -15.40
CA ARG A 116 7.96 -8.89 -15.13
C ARG A 116 6.79 -9.83 -15.36
N GLN A 117 6.48 -10.15 -16.62
CA GLN A 117 5.67 -11.32 -17.04
C GLN A 117 4.32 -11.55 -16.34
N ILE A 118 3.81 -10.59 -15.55
CA ILE A 118 2.50 -10.65 -14.93
C ILE A 118 1.50 -10.34 -16.03
N ASP A 119 0.73 -11.35 -16.43
CA ASP A 119 -0.38 -11.18 -17.36
C ASP A 119 -1.43 -10.24 -16.74
N ALA A 120 -1.88 -9.24 -17.49
CA ALA A 120 -2.96 -8.34 -17.08
C ALA A 120 -4.23 -9.09 -16.63
N SER A 121 -4.42 -10.32 -17.12
CA SER A 121 -5.53 -11.19 -16.72
C SER A 121 -5.53 -11.55 -15.23
N VAL A 122 -4.40 -11.40 -14.54
CA VAL A 122 -4.28 -11.62 -13.08
C VAL A 122 -4.49 -10.35 -12.25
N LEU A 123 -4.90 -9.24 -12.87
CA LEU A 123 -5.40 -8.09 -12.14
C LEU A 123 -6.87 -8.31 -11.79
N PRO A 124 -7.36 -7.78 -10.66
CA PRO A 124 -8.80 -7.76 -10.37
C PRO A 124 -9.57 -7.08 -11.52
N GLU A 125 -10.76 -7.57 -11.88
CA GLU A 125 -11.54 -7.09 -13.04
C GLU A 125 -11.77 -5.57 -13.04
N THR A 126 -11.80 -4.92 -11.87
CA THR A 126 -11.94 -3.47 -11.72
C THR A 126 -10.77 -2.68 -12.31
N ASP A 127 -9.62 -3.32 -12.54
CA ASP A 127 -8.36 -2.66 -12.84
C ASP A 127 -7.88 -2.90 -14.30
N VAL A 128 -8.65 -3.66 -15.12
CA VAL A 128 -8.24 -4.20 -16.44
C VAL A 128 -8.81 -3.43 -17.65
N VAL A 129 -9.59 -2.38 -17.45
CA VAL A 129 -10.36 -1.76 -18.54
C VAL A 129 -9.48 -0.95 -19.52
N TYR A 130 -9.28 -1.50 -20.73
CA TYR A 130 -8.64 -0.93 -21.94
C TYR A 130 -7.23 -0.36 -21.79
N LEU A 131 -6.20 -1.23 -21.78
CA LEU A 131 -4.81 -0.80 -21.72
C LEU A 131 -3.94 -1.53 -22.78
N ASP A 132 -3.02 -0.80 -23.42
CA ASP A 132 -1.93 -1.41 -24.21
C ASP A 132 -0.84 -2.02 -23.31
N SER A 133 0.13 -2.75 -23.87
CA SER A 133 1.14 -3.47 -23.07
C SER A 133 1.98 -2.57 -22.15
N GLN A 134 2.24 -1.31 -22.54
CA GLN A 134 2.98 -0.37 -21.70
C GLN A 134 2.10 0.22 -20.58
N GLN A 135 0.82 0.45 -20.90
CA GLN A 135 -0.19 0.89 -19.93
C GLN A 135 -0.53 -0.21 -18.91
N ILE A 136 -0.47 -1.48 -19.31
CA ILE A 136 -0.63 -2.66 -18.44
C ILE A 136 0.48 -2.70 -17.39
N ASP A 137 1.75 -2.57 -17.80
CA ASP A 137 2.89 -2.66 -16.88
C ASP A 137 2.85 -1.59 -15.78
N LEU A 138 2.52 -0.35 -16.17
CA LEU A 138 2.34 0.76 -15.23
C LEU A 138 1.14 0.54 -14.29
N THR A 139 0.12 -0.19 -14.76
CA THR A 139 -1.08 -0.49 -13.98
C THR A 139 -0.80 -1.60 -12.97
N VAL A 140 -0.08 -2.67 -13.34
CA VAL A 140 0.31 -3.73 -12.43
C VAL A 140 1.16 -3.18 -11.29
N ASP A 141 2.21 -2.41 -11.61
CA ASP A 141 3.08 -1.81 -10.59
C ASP A 141 2.29 -0.91 -9.62
N ARG A 142 1.41 -0.07 -10.16
CA ARG A 142 0.53 0.78 -9.35
C ARG A 142 -0.35 -0.04 -8.42
N VAL A 143 -1.08 -1.03 -8.92
CA VAL A 143 -2.02 -1.84 -8.12
C VAL A 143 -1.27 -2.65 -7.07
N VAL A 144 -0.12 -3.24 -7.39
CA VAL A 144 0.68 -3.99 -6.42
C VAL A 144 1.22 -3.06 -5.33
N LYS A 145 1.73 -1.88 -5.68
CA LYS A 145 2.17 -0.87 -4.70
C LYS A 145 1.02 -0.37 -3.83
N GLU A 146 -0.18 -0.18 -4.39
CA GLU A 146 -1.40 0.13 -3.63
C GLU A 146 -1.71 -0.94 -2.60
N LYS A 147 -1.63 -2.22 -2.97
CA LYS A 147 -1.84 -3.34 -2.03
C LYS A 147 -0.75 -3.45 -0.98
N LEU A 148 0.51 -3.25 -1.35
CA LEU A 148 1.65 -3.21 -0.42
C LEU A 148 1.45 -2.13 0.66
N VAL A 149 1.16 -0.90 0.23
CA VAL A 149 0.91 0.21 1.16
C VAL A 149 -0.34 -0.05 1.98
N SER A 150 -1.40 -0.58 1.38
CA SER A 150 -2.62 -0.97 2.09
C SER A 150 -2.32 -1.98 3.21
N ASP A 151 -1.50 -3.00 2.96
CA ASP A 151 -1.12 -3.99 3.98
C ASP A 151 -0.35 -3.37 5.14
N ILE A 152 0.61 -2.48 4.83
CA ILE A 152 1.41 -1.79 5.87
C ILE A 152 0.52 -0.85 6.69
N CYS A 153 -0.35 -0.08 6.05
CA CYS A 153 -1.29 0.79 6.74
C CYS A 153 -2.27 0.00 7.61
N LEU A 154 -2.81 -1.12 7.09
CA LEU A 154 -3.69 -2.00 7.86
C LEU A 154 -2.95 -2.65 9.02
N GLY A 155 -1.72 -3.15 8.83
CA GLY A 155 -0.90 -3.67 9.93
C GLY A 155 -0.67 -2.63 11.02
N TRP A 156 -0.43 -1.37 10.64
CA TRP A 156 -0.34 -0.26 11.59
C TRP A 156 -1.67 0.10 12.27
N MET A 157 -2.80 -0.07 11.58
CA MET A 157 -4.13 0.11 12.16
C MET A 157 -4.43 -0.96 13.20
N GLU A 158 -4.04 -2.21 12.93
CA GLU A 158 -4.23 -3.39 13.79
C GLU A 158 -3.10 -3.55 14.83
N GLU A 159 -2.27 -2.52 15.04
CA GLU A 159 -1.19 -2.48 16.05
C GLU A 159 -0.04 -3.50 15.82
N PHE A 160 0.10 -4.06 14.61
CA PHE A 160 1.25 -4.89 14.21
C PHE A 160 2.52 -4.07 13.95
N GLU A 161 2.36 -2.77 13.74
CA GLU A 161 3.42 -1.82 13.39
C GLU A 161 3.37 -0.60 14.33
N ILE A 162 4.52 0.03 14.56
CA ILE A 162 4.66 1.22 15.40
C ILE A 162 5.28 2.33 14.55
N LEU A 163 4.70 3.54 14.58
CA LEU A 163 5.15 4.64 13.70
C LEU A 163 6.52 5.18 14.10
N GLU A 164 6.86 5.09 15.39
CA GLU A 164 8.09 5.60 15.97
C GLU A 164 9.25 4.58 15.95
N ASP A 165 9.00 3.34 15.54
CA ASP A 165 10.00 2.28 15.48
C ASP A 165 10.63 2.21 14.09
N GLU A 166 11.93 2.49 13.98
CA GLU A 166 12.65 2.48 12.70
C GLU A 166 12.65 1.11 11.99
N SER A 167 12.47 0.03 12.76
CA SER A 167 12.37 -1.33 12.21
C SER A 167 10.98 -1.68 11.68
N SER A 168 9.97 -0.85 11.98
CA SER A 168 8.60 -1.02 11.52
C SER A 168 8.42 -0.57 10.08
N LEU A 169 7.61 -1.31 9.32
CA LEU A 169 7.38 -1.08 7.89
C LEU A 169 6.64 0.24 7.64
N ILE A 170 5.78 0.67 8.57
CA ILE A 170 5.09 1.96 8.47
C ILE A 170 6.07 3.14 8.62
N TYR A 171 7.04 3.07 9.54
CA TYR A 171 8.08 4.08 9.67
C TYR A 171 8.89 4.18 8.37
N GLN A 172 9.31 3.03 7.84
CA GLN A 172 10.10 2.99 6.61
C GLN A 172 9.31 3.49 5.40
N LEU A 173 8.00 3.22 5.35
CA LEU A 173 7.13 3.72 4.30
C LEU A 173 7.02 5.26 4.35
N VAL A 174 6.81 5.84 5.53
CA VAL A 174 6.75 7.30 5.74
C VAL A 174 8.08 7.99 5.42
N ASN A 175 9.19 7.31 5.69
CA ASN A 175 10.54 7.79 5.40
C ASN A 175 11.07 7.33 4.03
N SER A 176 10.21 6.78 3.16
CA SER A 176 10.63 6.29 1.86
C SER A 176 11.17 7.41 0.97
N GLU A 177 12.22 7.10 0.20
CA GLU A 177 12.72 7.94 -0.89
C GLU A 177 11.89 7.82 -2.17
N ASN A 178 10.87 6.94 -2.19
CA ASN A 178 10.02 6.69 -3.33
C ASN A 178 8.74 7.56 -3.28
N PRO A 179 8.62 8.61 -4.12
CA PRO A 179 7.48 9.52 -4.12
C PRO A 179 6.17 8.82 -4.51
N ASN A 180 6.22 7.72 -5.25
CA ASN A 180 5.04 6.94 -5.60
C ASN A 180 4.48 6.21 -4.38
N LEU A 181 5.33 5.60 -3.55
CA LEU A 181 4.89 4.95 -2.31
C LEU A 181 4.29 5.98 -1.34
N LEU A 182 4.92 7.15 -1.20
CA LEU A 182 4.38 8.25 -0.38
C LEU A 182 3.03 8.74 -0.91
N SER A 183 2.90 8.91 -2.22
CA SER A 183 1.63 9.31 -2.86
C SER A 183 0.51 8.30 -2.62
N VAL A 184 0.82 7.00 -2.73
CA VAL A 184 -0.13 5.92 -2.46
C VAL A 184 -0.55 5.92 -0.99
N LEU A 185 0.38 6.15 -0.05
CA LEU A 185 0.09 6.30 1.37
C LEU A 185 -0.85 7.49 1.62
N ILE A 186 -0.55 8.65 1.06
CA ILE A 186 -1.37 9.86 1.17
C ILE A 186 -2.78 9.59 0.65
N HIS A 187 -2.89 8.97 -0.53
CA HIS A 187 -4.17 8.65 -1.15
C HIS A 187 -4.97 7.62 -0.33
N PHE A 188 -4.31 6.64 0.29
CA PHE A 188 -4.97 5.64 1.13
C PHE A 188 -5.78 6.27 2.27
N PHE A 189 -5.24 7.30 2.93
CA PHE A 189 -5.96 8.04 3.98
C PHE A 189 -7.03 8.95 3.38
N TRP A 190 -6.68 9.73 2.36
CA TRP A 190 -7.59 10.69 1.75
C TRP A 190 -8.86 10.03 1.18
N LYS A 191 -8.76 8.83 0.59
CA LYS A 191 -9.90 8.06 0.10
C LYS A 191 -10.92 7.71 1.19
N LYS A 192 -10.54 7.76 2.47
CA LYS A 192 -11.40 7.47 3.61
C LYS A 192 -12.03 8.73 4.23
N ARG A 193 -11.82 9.93 3.69
CA ARG A 193 -12.29 11.20 4.28
C ARG A 193 -13.79 11.20 4.59
N ASP A 194 -14.62 10.63 3.72
CA ASP A 194 -16.07 10.60 3.89
C ASP A 194 -16.54 9.59 4.96
N ASN A 195 -15.70 8.59 5.27
CA ASN A 195 -16.01 7.53 6.25
C ASN A 195 -14.75 7.06 6.97
N LEU A 196 -14.09 7.99 7.66
CA LEU A 196 -12.84 7.73 8.37
C LEU A 196 -13.13 7.01 9.70
N PRO A 197 -12.66 5.76 9.89
CA PRO A 197 -12.85 5.03 11.14
C PRO A 197 -12.26 5.77 12.35
N GLU A 198 -12.89 5.68 13.52
CA GLU A 198 -12.42 6.34 14.75
C GLU A 198 -10.97 5.99 15.10
N GLN A 199 -10.58 4.72 14.91
CA GLN A 199 -9.21 4.24 15.11
C GLN A 199 -8.20 4.94 14.19
N LEU A 200 -8.63 5.36 12.99
CA LEU A 200 -7.78 6.10 12.05
C LEU A 200 -7.75 7.60 12.35
N LYS A 201 -8.82 8.17 12.90
CA LYS A 201 -8.86 9.62 13.23
C LYS A 201 -7.74 10.03 14.18
N THR A 202 -7.49 9.23 15.22
CA THR A 202 -6.42 9.48 16.21
C THR A 202 -5.02 9.34 15.60
N LYS A 203 -4.93 8.68 14.46
CA LYS A 203 -3.71 8.32 13.73
C LYS A 203 -3.35 9.33 12.61
N VAL A 204 -4.30 10.14 12.12
CA VAL A 204 -4.07 11.13 11.05
C VAL A 204 -2.97 12.14 11.41
N ILE A 205 -3.10 12.83 12.54
CA ILE A 205 -2.16 13.90 12.92
C ILE A 205 -0.74 13.38 13.15
N PRO A 206 -0.50 12.27 13.89
CA PRO A 206 0.84 11.68 14.02
C PRO A 206 1.47 11.34 12.67
N THR A 207 0.74 10.70 11.76
CA THR A 207 1.28 10.34 10.44
C THR A 207 1.54 11.57 9.58
N TRP A 208 0.66 12.57 9.64
CA TRP A 208 0.87 13.82 8.91
C TRP A 208 2.14 14.51 9.39
N ARG A 209 2.34 14.59 10.71
CA ARG A 209 3.57 15.15 11.29
C ARG A 209 4.81 14.41 10.78
N ALA A 210 4.81 13.08 10.84
CA ALA A 210 5.94 12.27 10.38
C ALA A 210 6.21 12.43 8.88
N LEU A 211 5.17 12.47 8.04
CA LEU A 211 5.29 12.74 6.61
C LEU A 211 5.83 14.14 6.34
N TYR A 212 5.33 15.15 7.05
CA TYR A 212 5.77 16.52 6.91
C TYR A 212 7.25 16.67 7.30
N GLU A 213 7.65 16.11 8.45
CA GLU A 213 9.04 16.14 8.92
C GLU A 213 9.98 15.44 7.92
N SER A 214 9.60 14.25 7.45
CA SER A 214 10.32 13.50 6.42
C SER A 214 10.44 14.28 5.10
N LEU A 215 9.35 14.84 4.59
CA LEU A 215 9.34 15.56 3.30
C LEU A 215 10.01 16.93 3.38
N SER A 216 9.92 17.63 4.52
CA SER A 216 10.52 18.95 4.71
C SER A 216 12.05 18.94 4.66
N GLN A 217 12.67 17.77 4.87
CA GLN A 217 14.11 17.57 4.78
C GLN A 217 14.58 17.23 3.35
N LYS A 218 13.64 17.07 2.39
CA LYS A 218 13.96 16.67 1.02
C LYS A 218 14.01 17.91 0.12
N ASP A 219 15.20 18.21 -0.40
CA ASP A 219 15.46 19.41 -1.21
C ASP A 219 15.00 19.31 -2.67
N ASP A 220 14.63 18.10 -3.14
CA ASP A 220 14.17 17.87 -4.51
C ASP A 220 12.70 18.26 -4.69
N VAL A 221 12.48 19.55 -4.86
CA VAL A 221 11.16 20.15 -5.05
C VAL A 221 10.44 19.62 -6.31
N GLU A 222 11.19 19.21 -7.34
CA GLU A 222 10.60 18.65 -8.56
C GLU A 222 10.03 17.25 -8.30
N LYS A 223 10.77 16.42 -7.56
CA LYS A 223 10.38 15.05 -7.21
C LYS A 223 9.28 14.98 -6.16
N TYR A 224 9.32 15.82 -5.13
CA TYR A 224 8.38 15.75 -3.99
C TYR A 224 7.28 16.81 -4.01
N GLY A 225 7.31 17.77 -4.93
CA GLY A 225 6.30 18.82 -5.02
C GLY A 225 4.88 18.27 -5.16
N GLU A 226 4.66 17.29 -6.05
CA GLU A 226 3.35 16.66 -6.21
C GLU A 226 2.90 15.90 -4.95
N VAL A 227 3.83 15.22 -4.27
CA VAL A 227 3.56 14.54 -3.00
C VAL A 227 3.08 15.53 -1.94
N LEU A 228 3.76 16.67 -1.82
CA LEU A 228 3.42 17.74 -0.87
C LEU A 228 2.12 18.47 -1.22
N SER A 229 1.82 18.63 -2.51
CA SER A 229 0.54 19.12 -3.03
C SER A 229 -0.59 18.18 -2.61
N ARG A 230 -0.47 16.88 -2.89
CA ARG A 230 -1.48 15.88 -2.49
C ARG A 230 -1.65 15.75 -0.98
N LEU A 231 -0.56 15.86 -0.20
CA LEU A 231 -0.60 15.81 1.26
C LEU A 231 -1.47 16.94 1.84
N SER A 232 -1.57 18.10 1.18
CA SER A 232 -2.41 19.21 1.67
C SER A 232 -3.91 18.84 1.69
N GLY A 233 -4.34 17.90 0.83
CA GLY A 233 -5.68 17.35 0.82
C GLY A 233 -6.06 16.59 2.10
N TRP A 234 -5.09 16.26 2.97
CA TRP A 234 -5.40 15.72 4.30
C TRP A 234 -6.14 16.71 5.19
N VAL A 235 -6.27 17.98 4.80
CA VAL A 235 -7.11 18.95 5.50
C VAL A 235 -8.55 18.44 5.68
N ALA A 236 -9.08 17.69 4.70
CA ALA A 236 -10.40 17.08 4.82
C ALA A 236 -10.49 15.93 5.85
N LEU A 237 -9.37 15.46 6.39
CA LEU A 237 -9.32 14.41 7.42
C LEU A 237 -9.39 14.98 8.85
N VAL A 238 -9.33 16.31 9.01
CA VAL A 238 -9.39 16.96 10.32
C VAL A 238 -10.66 17.80 10.45
N ASP A 239 -11.16 17.99 11.68
CA ASP A 239 -12.37 18.81 11.89
C ASP A 239 -12.05 20.31 11.84
N LYS A 240 -10.89 20.70 12.37
CA LYS A 240 -10.42 22.08 12.48
C LYS A 240 -8.95 22.17 12.14
N ILE A 241 -8.57 23.30 11.55
CA ILE A 241 -7.17 23.64 11.29
C ILE A 241 -6.62 24.29 12.57
N ASP A 242 -5.74 23.59 13.27
CA ASP A 242 -5.00 24.15 14.41
C ASP A 242 -3.67 24.77 13.95
N ALA A 243 -2.86 25.23 14.90
CA ALA A 243 -1.58 25.88 14.61
C ALA A 243 -0.56 24.95 13.93
N GLU A 244 -0.55 23.65 14.25
CA GLU A 244 0.35 22.69 13.61
C GLU A 244 -0.09 22.39 12.17
N VAL A 245 -1.37 22.08 11.97
CA VAL A 245 -1.94 21.82 10.64
C VAL A 245 -1.79 23.05 9.75
N LEU A 246 -2.05 24.26 10.27
CA LEU A 246 -1.88 25.51 9.53
C LEU A 246 -0.43 25.67 9.04
N LYS A 247 0.55 25.38 9.89
CA LYS A 247 1.98 25.45 9.51
C LYS A 247 2.28 24.50 8.35
N TRP A 248 1.78 23.27 8.40
CA TRP A 248 1.99 22.27 7.35
C TRP A 248 1.34 22.70 6.03
N LEU A 249 0.09 23.17 6.08
CA LEU A 249 -0.65 23.64 4.91
C LEU A 249 -0.01 24.86 4.26
N LYS A 250 0.45 25.84 5.04
CA LYS A 250 1.15 27.03 4.50
C LYS A 250 2.42 26.63 3.74
N MET A 251 3.15 25.63 4.22
CA MET A 251 4.32 25.10 3.51
C MET A 251 3.91 24.42 2.19
N SER A 252 2.85 23.61 2.20
CA SER A 252 2.36 22.95 0.98
C SER A 252 1.90 23.94 -0.11
N THR A 253 1.50 25.18 0.23
CA THR A 253 0.99 26.15 -0.76
C THR A 253 1.95 26.44 -1.92
N GLN A 254 3.26 26.42 -1.70
CA GLN A 254 4.25 26.65 -2.77
C GLN A 254 4.34 25.49 -3.78
N HIS A 255 3.77 24.33 -3.44
CA HIS A 255 3.80 23.11 -4.25
C HIS A 255 2.50 22.87 -5.01
N ILE A 256 1.45 23.67 -4.77
CA ILE A 256 0.18 23.61 -5.49
C ILE A 256 0.39 24.22 -6.87
N ARG A 257 0.33 23.41 -7.93
CA ARG A 257 0.68 23.84 -9.29
C ARG A 257 -0.47 23.65 -10.26
N GLY A 258 -0.78 24.71 -10.99
CA GLY A 258 -1.81 24.69 -12.03
C GLY A 258 -3.23 24.78 -11.46
N LEU A 259 -4.20 24.81 -12.38
CA LEU A 259 -5.61 25.04 -12.04
C LEU A 259 -6.23 23.83 -11.35
N THR A 260 -5.87 22.61 -11.75
CA THR A 260 -6.42 21.38 -11.17
C THR A 260 -6.05 21.20 -9.70
N ASP A 261 -4.77 21.31 -9.35
CA ASP A 261 -4.33 21.20 -7.94
C ASP A 261 -4.89 22.35 -7.10
N SER A 262 -4.97 23.56 -7.68
CA SER A 262 -5.57 24.68 -6.96
C SER A 262 -7.06 24.47 -6.73
N ALA A 263 -7.83 23.98 -7.70
CA ALA A 263 -9.25 23.70 -7.54
C ALA A 263 -9.47 22.63 -6.48
N PHE A 264 -8.74 21.52 -6.59
CA PHE A 264 -8.76 20.46 -5.61
C PHE A 264 -8.50 20.98 -4.18
N PHE A 265 -7.43 21.76 -3.97
CA PHE A 265 -7.12 22.25 -2.64
C PHE A 265 -8.17 23.22 -2.10
N VAL A 266 -8.75 24.05 -2.96
CA VAL A 266 -9.83 24.98 -2.62
C VAL A 266 -11.08 24.23 -2.17
N GLU A 267 -11.46 23.17 -2.88
CA GLU A 267 -12.58 22.30 -2.54
C GLU A 267 -12.39 21.66 -1.15
N GLU A 268 -11.19 21.13 -0.87
CA GLU A 268 -10.90 20.50 0.41
C GLU A 268 -10.87 21.51 1.58
N LEU A 269 -10.58 22.79 1.32
CA LEU A 269 -10.64 23.87 2.32
C LEU A 269 -12.06 24.39 2.58
N LEU A 270 -13.00 24.21 1.66
CA LEU A 270 -14.34 24.80 1.72
C LEU A 270 -15.09 24.44 3.02
N PRO A 271 -15.09 23.19 3.53
CA PRO A 271 -15.73 22.84 4.79
C PRO A 271 -15.15 23.60 6.00
N HIS A 272 -13.90 24.04 5.92
CA HIS A 272 -13.19 24.73 6.99
C HIS A 272 -13.48 26.23 7.02
N ALA A 273 -13.96 26.83 5.93
CA ALA A 273 -14.26 28.25 5.86
C ALA A 273 -15.29 28.70 6.91
N THR A 274 -16.14 27.79 7.38
CA THR A 274 -17.11 28.07 8.46
C THR A 274 -16.60 27.70 9.86
N LYS A 275 -15.64 26.77 9.95
CA LYS A 275 -15.14 26.22 11.22
C LYS A 275 -13.89 26.94 11.74
N THR A 276 -12.98 27.28 10.84
CA THR A 276 -11.68 27.93 11.08
C THR A 276 -11.39 28.98 9.99
N PRO A 277 -12.24 30.03 9.88
CA PRO A 277 -12.16 31.01 8.78
C PRO A 277 -10.86 31.81 8.74
N ALA A 278 -10.26 32.11 9.89
CA ALA A 278 -9.04 32.90 9.96
C ALA A 278 -7.86 32.12 9.37
N GLU A 279 -7.73 30.85 9.74
CA GLU A 279 -6.71 29.93 9.26
C GLU A 279 -6.85 29.68 7.75
N VAL A 280 -8.07 29.52 7.27
CA VAL A 280 -8.36 29.40 5.83
C VAL A 280 -7.94 30.66 5.07
N GLY A 281 -8.27 31.85 5.59
CA GLY A 281 -7.82 33.12 5.01
C GLY A 281 -6.30 33.23 4.92
N ASP A 282 -5.61 32.80 5.98
CA ASP A 282 -4.15 32.76 6.05
C ASP A 282 -3.52 31.83 4.99
N ILE A 283 -4.16 30.69 4.72
CA ILE A 283 -3.73 29.75 3.67
C ILE A 283 -3.92 30.38 2.29
N TYR A 284 -5.08 31.00 2.03
CA TYR A 284 -5.33 31.70 0.77
C TYR A 284 -4.31 32.82 0.50
N LEU A 285 -3.98 33.62 1.53
CA LEU A 285 -2.92 34.62 1.41
C LEU A 285 -1.57 33.96 1.10
N GLY A 286 -1.27 32.81 1.71
CA GLY A 286 -0.09 32.02 1.41
C GLY A 286 -0.04 31.51 -0.03
N MET A 287 -1.16 31.08 -0.60
CA MET A 287 -1.24 30.70 -2.02
C MET A 287 -0.86 31.88 -2.93
N LEU A 288 -1.44 33.06 -2.67
CA LEU A 288 -1.18 34.26 -3.44
C LEU A 288 0.28 34.72 -3.37
N THR A 289 0.96 34.58 -2.21
CA THR A 289 2.39 34.90 -2.10
C THR A 289 3.28 34.01 -2.97
N HIS A 290 2.80 32.83 -3.34
CA HIS A 290 3.50 31.89 -4.23
C HIS A 290 3.00 31.95 -5.68
N ASN A 291 2.22 32.97 -6.06
CA ASN A 291 1.57 33.10 -7.38
C ASN A 291 0.61 31.92 -7.72
N VAL A 292 0.05 31.28 -6.69
CA VAL A 292 -1.03 30.30 -6.84
C VAL A 292 -2.34 31.02 -6.67
N TYR A 293 -3.14 31.09 -7.73
CA TYR A 293 -4.43 31.75 -7.72
C TYR A 293 -5.54 30.73 -7.47
N PRO A 294 -6.31 30.87 -6.38
CA PRO A 294 -7.45 30.02 -6.11
C PRO A 294 -8.41 29.98 -7.28
N TYR A 295 -8.61 28.79 -7.83
CA TYR A 295 -9.62 28.51 -8.82
C TYR A 295 -10.66 27.58 -8.20
N HIS A 296 -11.93 27.73 -8.58
CA HIS A 296 -13.01 26.82 -8.24
C HIS A 296 -13.80 26.66 -9.53
N ASP A 297 -14.01 25.42 -9.97
CA ASP A 297 -14.87 25.16 -11.12
C ASP A 297 -16.28 25.66 -10.77
N GLN A 298 -16.78 26.66 -11.50
CA GLN A 298 -18.17 27.09 -11.34
C GLN A 298 -19.05 25.99 -11.92
N GLU A 299 -19.77 25.25 -11.07
CA GLU A 299 -20.97 24.52 -11.50
C GLU A 299 -22.09 25.49 -11.91
#